data_AF-A0A271L966-F1
#
_entry.id   AF-A0A271L966-F1
#
_cell.length_a   1.000
_cell.length_b   1.000
_cell.length_c   1.000
_cell.angle_alpha   90.00
_cell.angle_beta   90.00
_cell.angle_gamma   90.00
#
_symmetry.space_group_name_H-M   'P 1'
#
loop_
_entity.id
_entity.type
_entity.pdbx_description
1 polymer ?
#
loop_
_entity_poly.entity_id
_entity_poly.type
_entity_poly.pdbx_seq_one_letter_code
_entity_poly.pdbx_strand_id
1 'polypeptide(L)'
;MGFSISWVAFHDLPLAKAALVFGLAQTGETDGVFDFPYSGAVVGKNWSVIIFDDVNMDLEDGKPMASLSTGRDVVVVHNIDTVMLQWAEQWRDGHEVWSIRHTSADGARNLEVTGNLPSCFDEIRLARFADQDREDAGAAEIDFIADIPLQVAECVTGFRHDSTEAEFMELVPAPDEA
;
A
#
# COMPACT_ATOMS: atom_id res chain seq x y z
N MET A 1 -2.70 1.94 -17.03
CA MET A 1 -2.11 3.22 -16.59
C MET A 1 -1.18 2.87 -15.45
N GLY A 2 0.00 3.47 -15.38
CA GLY A 2 0.93 3.19 -14.29
C GLY A 2 0.67 4.11 -13.12
N PHE A 3 0.80 3.61 -11.89
CA PHE A 3 0.68 4.38 -10.66
C PHE A 3 2.06 4.63 -10.06
N SER A 4 2.28 5.87 -9.61
CA SER A 4 3.37 6.24 -8.71
C SER A 4 2.72 6.78 -7.44
N ILE A 5 2.38 5.89 -6.53
CA ILE A 5 1.57 6.22 -5.37
C ILE A 5 2.16 5.62 -4.10
N SER A 6 1.75 6.17 -2.96
CA SER A 6 1.87 5.50 -1.68
C SER A 6 0.53 5.48 -0.97
N TRP A 7 0.30 4.47 -0.14
CA TRP A 7 -0.86 4.49 0.73
C TRP A 7 -0.54 3.87 2.09
N VAL A 8 -1.26 4.34 3.11
CA VAL A 8 -1.14 3.88 4.49
C VAL A 8 -2.52 3.50 5.00
N ALA A 9 -2.67 2.26 5.44
CA ALA A 9 -3.87 1.74 6.04
C ALA A 9 -3.70 1.62 7.56
N PHE A 10 -4.67 2.08 8.33
CA PHE A 10 -4.72 1.97 9.78
C PHE A 10 -5.88 1.08 10.19
N HIS A 11 -5.60 0.03 10.97
CA HIS A 11 -6.65 -0.81 11.54
C HIS A 11 -7.27 -0.13 12.77
N ASP A 12 -8.60 -0.14 12.84
CA ASP A 12 -9.40 0.41 13.96
C ASP A 12 -9.12 1.90 14.29
N LEU A 13 -8.59 2.68 13.35
CA LEU A 13 -8.48 4.14 13.45
C LEU A 13 -9.49 4.79 12.52
N PRO A 14 -10.40 5.66 13.01
CA PRO A 14 -11.33 6.39 12.13
C PRO A 14 -10.61 7.22 11.08
N LEU A 15 -11.13 7.26 9.85
CA LEU A 15 -10.50 7.93 8.71
C LEU A 15 -10.15 9.40 8.98
N ALA A 16 -11.01 10.14 9.68
CA ALA A 16 -10.72 11.53 10.04
C ALA A 16 -9.47 11.65 10.94
N LYS A 17 -9.26 10.70 11.85
CA LYS A 17 -8.05 10.66 12.70
C LYS A 17 -6.83 10.18 11.92
N ALA A 18 -7.00 9.22 11.01
CA ALA A 18 -5.94 8.76 10.12
C ALA A 18 -5.44 9.88 9.20
N ALA A 19 -6.36 10.69 8.65
CA ALA A 19 -6.01 11.85 7.83
C ALA A 19 -5.25 12.91 8.65
N LEU A 20 -5.71 13.21 9.86
CA LEU A 20 -5.10 14.22 10.72
C LEU A 20 -3.65 13.89 11.11
N VAL A 21 -3.28 12.61 11.19
CA VAL A 21 -1.90 12.16 11.41
C VAL A 21 -0.95 12.72 10.35
N PHE A 22 -1.43 12.91 9.12
CA PHE A 22 -0.68 13.49 8.01
C PHE A 22 -0.96 14.98 7.82
N GLY A 23 -1.62 15.64 8.79
CA GLY A 23 -2.03 17.03 8.67
C GLY A 23 -3.11 17.24 7.61
N LEU A 24 -3.95 16.23 7.36
CA LEU A 24 -5.03 16.28 6.38
C LEU A 24 -6.42 16.32 7.05
N ALA A 25 -7.40 16.87 6.34
CA ALA A 25 -8.79 16.95 6.75
C ALA A 25 -9.72 16.53 5.59
N GLN A 26 -10.89 15.99 5.93
CA GLN A 26 -11.92 15.64 4.94
C GLN A 26 -12.65 16.89 4.47
N THR A 27 -12.90 17.01 3.16
CA THR A 27 -13.74 18.08 2.59
C THR A 27 -15.22 17.70 2.53
N GLY A 28 -15.51 16.39 2.49
CA GLY A 28 -16.84 15.85 2.25
C GLY A 28 -17.15 15.63 0.77
N GLU A 29 -16.21 15.94 -0.13
CA GLU A 29 -16.29 15.59 -1.54
C GLU A 29 -15.85 14.14 -1.75
N THR A 30 -16.49 13.46 -2.69
CA THR A 30 -16.27 12.04 -3.03
C THR A 30 -16.02 11.88 -4.52
N ASP A 31 -15.18 10.94 -4.89
CA ASP A 31 -14.96 10.57 -6.29
C ASP A 31 -14.70 9.07 -6.45
N GLY A 32 -14.75 8.58 -7.70
CA GLY A 32 -14.61 7.18 -8.06
C GLY A 32 -13.16 6.71 -8.21
N VAL A 33 -12.20 7.59 -8.52
CA VAL A 33 -10.78 7.24 -8.72
C VAL A 33 -9.91 8.44 -8.31
N PHE A 34 -8.69 8.19 -7.84
CA PHE A 34 -7.67 9.10 -7.28
C PHE A 34 -7.40 10.43 -8.01
N ASP A 35 -8.42 11.27 -8.20
CA ASP A 35 -8.32 12.55 -8.91
C ASP A 35 -7.79 13.68 -8.00
N PHE A 36 -7.51 13.37 -6.73
CA PHE A 36 -7.01 14.30 -5.72
C PHE A 36 -5.61 13.92 -5.23
N PRO A 37 -4.77 14.91 -4.87
CA PRO A 37 -3.44 14.67 -4.31
C PRO A 37 -3.45 13.74 -3.09
N TYR A 38 -4.52 13.82 -2.30
CA TYR A 38 -4.76 12.95 -1.17
C TYR A 38 -6.19 12.44 -1.20
N SER A 39 -6.34 11.12 -1.05
CA SER A 39 -7.65 10.46 -0.99
C SER A 39 -7.74 9.60 0.27
N GLY A 40 -8.96 9.43 0.77
CA GLY A 40 -9.26 8.61 1.94
C GLY A 40 -10.32 7.56 1.64
N ALA A 41 -10.20 6.36 2.18
CA ALA A 41 -11.23 5.33 2.08
C ALA A 41 -11.36 4.53 3.38
N VAL A 42 -12.53 3.94 3.59
CA VAL A 42 -12.74 2.92 4.63
C VAL A 42 -13.07 1.60 3.94
N VAL A 43 -12.27 0.57 4.22
CA VAL A 43 -12.27 -0.69 3.48
C VAL A 43 -12.12 -1.89 4.41
N GLY A 44 -12.48 -3.07 3.90
CA GLY A 44 -12.33 -4.33 4.62
C GLY A 44 -12.99 -4.33 6.00
N LYS A 45 -12.28 -4.90 6.99
CA LYS A 45 -12.72 -4.96 8.39
C LYS A 45 -12.13 -3.78 9.20
N ASN A 46 -12.63 -2.56 8.95
CA ASN A 46 -12.23 -1.33 9.67
C ASN A 46 -10.81 -0.81 9.36
N TRP A 47 -10.36 -0.93 8.11
CA TRP A 47 -9.15 -0.24 7.67
C TRP A 47 -9.51 1.15 7.15
N SER A 48 -8.87 2.19 7.70
CA SER A 48 -8.88 3.52 7.10
C SER A 48 -7.61 3.71 6.29
N VAL A 49 -7.76 3.97 4.99
CA VAL A 49 -6.65 4.12 4.05
C VAL A 49 -6.49 5.59 3.68
N ILE A 50 -5.25 6.08 3.74
CA ILE A 50 -4.83 7.37 3.19
C ILE A 50 -3.99 7.07 1.95
N ILE A 51 -4.39 7.60 0.81
CA ILE A 51 -3.70 7.47 -0.47
C ILE A 51 -3.05 8.80 -0.82
N PHE A 52 -1.82 8.74 -1.29
CA PHE A 52 -1.02 9.83 -1.83
C PHE A 52 -0.87 9.61 -3.34
N ASP A 53 -1.24 10.59 -4.16
CA ASP A 53 -1.07 10.58 -5.63
C ASP A 53 0.40 10.81 -6.07
N ASP A 54 1.34 10.63 -5.14
CA ASP A 54 2.76 10.54 -5.42
C ASP A 54 3.42 9.60 -4.42
N VAL A 55 4.65 9.19 -4.70
CA VAL A 55 5.46 8.40 -3.78
C VAL A 55 5.86 9.26 -2.60
N ASN A 56 5.35 8.91 -1.42
CA ASN A 56 5.68 9.62 -0.20
C ASN A 56 6.93 8.99 0.44
N MET A 57 8.10 9.52 0.07
CA MET A 57 9.40 9.03 0.54
C MET A 57 9.59 9.17 2.05
N ASP A 58 8.84 10.05 2.73
CA ASP A 58 8.91 10.18 4.19
C ASP A 58 8.35 8.92 4.88
N LEU A 59 7.57 8.09 4.18
CA LEU A 59 7.09 6.81 4.70
C LEU A 59 8.15 5.70 4.60
N GLU A 60 9.24 5.89 3.84
CA GLU A 60 10.35 4.92 3.79
C GLU A 60 11.18 4.92 5.09
N ASP A 61 11.18 6.02 5.85
CA ASP A 61 11.77 6.03 7.19
C ASP A 61 10.86 5.24 8.13
N GLY A 62 11.36 4.12 8.67
CA GLY A 62 10.63 3.31 9.64
C GLY A 62 10.26 4.07 10.93
N LYS A 63 10.87 5.22 11.24
CA LYS A 63 10.55 6.00 12.44
C LYS A 63 9.11 6.54 12.47
N PRO A 64 8.62 7.24 11.42
CA PRO A 64 7.21 7.53 11.25
C PRO A 64 6.34 6.30 11.51
N MET A 65 6.58 5.17 10.84
CA MET A 65 5.73 4.00 10.93
C MET A 65 5.75 3.32 12.30
N ALA A 66 6.90 3.33 12.97
CA ALA A 66 7.01 2.92 14.36
C ALA A 66 6.10 3.76 15.26
N SER A 67 6.13 5.09 15.13
CA SER A 67 5.26 5.98 15.91
C SER A 67 3.78 5.71 15.61
N LEU A 68 3.42 5.63 14.33
CA LEU A 68 2.04 5.51 13.86
C LEU A 68 1.38 4.18 14.24
N SER A 69 2.16 3.11 14.35
CA SER A 69 1.70 1.76 14.70
C SER A 69 1.53 1.54 16.21
N THR A 70 1.76 2.54 17.06
CA THR A 70 1.58 2.38 18.51
C THR A 70 0.14 1.97 18.86
N GLY A 71 -0.03 0.75 19.38
CA GLY A 71 -1.32 0.20 19.79
C GLY A 71 -2.24 -0.22 18.63
N ARG A 72 -1.72 -0.38 17.40
CA ARG A 72 -2.51 -0.78 16.23
C ARG A 72 -1.68 -1.42 15.13
N ASP A 73 -2.37 -2.01 14.17
CA ASP A 73 -1.78 -2.43 12.91
C ASP A 73 -1.80 -1.28 11.89
N VAL A 74 -0.66 -1.09 11.22
CA VAL A 74 -0.50 -0.16 10.09
C VAL A 74 0.09 -0.95 8.93
N VAL A 75 -0.48 -0.79 7.73
CA VAL A 75 0.10 -1.32 6.49
C VAL A 75 0.49 -0.14 5.60
N VAL A 76 1.68 -0.20 5.03
CA VAL A 76 2.20 0.81 4.10
C VAL A 76 2.51 0.14 2.79
N VAL A 77 2.18 0.81 1.69
CA VAL A 77 2.53 0.35 0.35
C VAL A 77 3.07 1.49 -0.47
N HIS A 78 4.10 1.17 -1.25
CA HIS A 78 4.63 1.99 -2.32
C HIS A 78 4.48 1.23 -3.64
N ASN A 79 3.89 1.88 -4.63
CA ASN A 79 3.82 1.37 -6.00
C ASN A 79 4.42 2.41 -6.93
N ILE A 80 5.51 2.06 -7.62
CA ILE A 80 6.22 2.93 -8.54
C ILE A 80 6.40 2.20 -9.86
N ASP A 81 5.37 2.23 -10.70
CA ASP A 81 5.35 1.46 -11.96
C ASP A 81 6.44 1.92 -12.94
N THR A 82 6.82 3.20 -12.89
CA THR A 82 7.86 3.75 -13.79
C THR A 82 9.24 3.11 -13.62
N VAL A 83 9.52 2.52 -12.45
CA VAL A 83 10.77 1.79 -12.16
C VAL A 83 10.51 0.34 -11.73
N MET A 84 9.25 -0.10 -11.82
CA MET A 84 8.78 -1.42 -11.36
C MET A 84 9.28 -1.71 -9.94
N LEU A 85 8.92 -0.83 -9.01
CA LEU A 85 9.14 -1.02 -7.57
C LEU A 85 7.80 -1.17 -6.88
N GLN A 86 7.61 -2.31 -6.22
CA GLN A 86 6.45 -2.60 -5.41
C GLN A 86 6.92 -3.03 -4.04
N TRP A 87 6.38 -2.38 -3.02
CA TRP A 87 6.81 -2.60 -1.66
C TRP A 87 5.60 -2.52 -0.73
N ALA A 88 5.46 -3.51 0.14
CA ALA A 88 4.43 -3.56 1.14
C ALA A 88 5.03 -3.96 2.48
N GLU A 89 4.54 -3.34 3.54
CA GLU A 89 4.99 -3.59 4.91
C GLU A 89 3.83 -3.56 5.89
N GLN A 90 3.98 -4.29 7.00
CA GLN A 90 3.12 -4.14 8.16
C GLN A 90 3.93 -3.75 9.38
N TRP A 91 3.40 -2.79 10.13
CA TRP A 91 3.94 -2.31 11.38
C TRP A 91 2.93 -2.52 12.51
N ARG A 92 3.43 -2.92 13.68
CA ARG A 92 2.64 -3.09 14.90
C ARG A 92 3.47 -2.69 16.11
N ASP A 93 2.88 -1.86 16.97
CA ASP A 93 3.46 -1.46 18.25
C ASP A 93 4.92 -0.96 18.15
N GLY A 94 5.24 -0.20 17.10
CA GLY A 94 6.58 0.36 16.92
C GLY A 94 7.55 -0.51 16.14
N HIS A 95 7.13 -1.68 15.66
CA HIS A 95 8.00 -2.66 15.03
C HIS A 95 7.47 -3.11 13.66
N GLU A 96 8.37 -3.27 12.70
CA GLU A 96 8.08 -3.95 11.44
C GLU A 96 7.77 -5.42 11.74
N VAL A 97 6.59 -5.87 11.32
CA VAL A 97 6.12 -7.24 11.44
C VAL A 97 6.58 -8.06 10.25
N TRP A 98 6.41 -7.52 9.04
CA TRP A 98 6.88 -8.09 7.78
C TRP A 98 7.09 -7.00 6.73
N SER A 99 7.95 -7.30 5.76
CA SER A 99 8.21 -6.47 4.59
C SER A 99 8.39 -7.36 3.36
N ILE A 100 7.80 -6.95 2.24
CA ILE A 100 7.89 -7.64 0.94
C ILE A 100 8.17 -6.59 -0.12
N ARG A 101 9.32 -6.71 -0.79
CA ARG A 101 9.77 -5.75 -1.80
C ARG A 101 10.17 -6.46 -3.07
N HIS A 102 9.69 -5.94 -4.19
CA HIS A 102 10.11 -6.30 -5.53
C HIS A 102 10.67 -5.06 -6.22
N THR A 103 11.80 -5.22 -6.91
CA THR A 103 12.27 -4.22 -7.87
C THR A 103 12.93 -4.88 -9.08
N SER A 104 12.55 -4.42 -10.27
CA SER A 104 13.17 -4.89 -11.52
C SER A 104 14.67 -4.58 -11.60
N ALA A 105 15.15 -3.56 -10.86
CA ALA A 105 16.56 -3.18 -10.81
C ALA A 105 17.46 -4.29 -10.23
N ASP A 106 16.92 -5.11 -9.34
CA ASP A 106 17.62 -6.23 -8.70
C ASP A 106 17.33 -7.57 -9.40
N GLY A 107 16.65 -7.52 -10.54
CA GLY A 107 16.34 -8.64 -11.43
C GLY A 107 14.84 -8.93 -11.53
N ALA A 108 14.40 -9.42 -12.70
CA ALA A 108 12.99 -9.67 -13.03
C ALA A 108 12.27 -10.69 -12.11
N ARG A 109 13.02 -11.47 -11.31
CA ARG A 109 12.47 -12.43 -10.34
C ARG A 109 12.89 -12.12 -8.90
N ASN A 110 13.41 -10.92 -8.65
CA ASN A 110 13.75 -10.48 -7.31
C ASN A 110 12.49 -10.44 -6.43
N LEU A 111 12.61 -10.92 -5.20
CA LEU A 111 11.59 -10.73 -4.18
C LEU A 111 12.29 -10.78 -2.82
N GLU A 112 12.45 -9.62 -2.20
CA GLU A 112 12.99 -9.44 -0.86
C GLU A 112 11.86 -9.61 0.15
N VAL A 113 12.12 -10.40 1.20
CA VAL A 113 11.09 -10.79 2.17
C VAL A 113 11.70 -10.89 3.57
N THR A 114 11.08 -10.23 4.54
CA THR A 114 11.49 -10.26 5.95
C THR A 114 10.29 -10.46 6.89
N GLY A 115 10.60 -10.87 8.12
CA GLY A 115 9.63 -10.89 9.23
C GLY A 115 8.63 -12.06 9.21
N ASN A 116 7.52 -11.85 9.92
CA ASN A 116 6.43 -12.80 10.11
C ASN A 116 5.31 -12.55 9.09
N LEU A 117 5.42 -13.21 7.94
CA LEU A 117 4.53 -13.01 6.80
C LEU A 117 3.08 -13.46 7.07
N PRO A 118 2.09 -12.83 6.45
CA PRO A 118 0.69 -13.24 6.57
C PRO A 118 0.44 -14.58 5.89
N SER A 119 -0.56 -15.32 6.36
CA SER A 119 -0.82 -16.71 5.91
C SER A 119 -1.13 -16.87 4.43
N CYS A 120 -1.56 -15.81 3.74
CA CYS A 120 -1.81 -15.82 2.30
C CYS A 120 -0.55 -15.65 1.44
N PHE A 121 0.60 -15.29 2.04
CA PHE A 121 1.83 -15.02 1.30
C PHE A 121 2.28 -16.20 0.43
N ASP A 122 2.36 -17.41 0.99
CA ASP A 122 2.90 -18.57 0.28
C ASP A 122 2.04 -18.95 -0.94
N GLU A 123 0.71 -18.84 -0.82
CA GLU A 123 -0.23 -19.12 -1.91
C GLU A 123 -0.11 -18.07 -3.02
N ILE A 124 -0.08 -16.78 -2.66
CA ILE A 124 0.10 -15.67 -3.61
C ILE A 124 1.43 -15.80 -4.34
N ARG A 125 2.52 -16.04 -3.59
CA ARG A 125 3.85 -16.22 -4.15
C ARG A 125 3.87 -17.38 -5.13
N LEU A 126 3.36 -18.55 -4.73
CA LEU A 126 3.34 -19.72 -5.60
C LEU A 126 2.58 -19.45 -6.90
N ALA A 127 1.41 -18.81 -6.81
CA ALA A 127 0.59 -18.48 -7.98
C ALA A 127 1.33 -17.51 -8.93
N ARG A 128 1.88 -16.41 -8.42
CA ARG A 128 2.58 -15.40 -9.22
C ARG A 128 3.88 -15.90 -9.85
N PHE A 129 4.65 -16.73 -9.15
CA PHE A 129 5.81 -17.38 -9.77
C PHE A 129 5.40 -18.36 -10.88
N ALA A 130 4.29 -19.08 -10.73
CA ALA A 130 3.77 -19.96 -11.78
C ALA A 130 3.17 -19.20 -12.97
N ASP A 131 2.65 -17.99 -12.76
CA ASP A 131 2.30 -17.06 -13.85
C ASP A 131 3.58 -16.57 -14.57
N GLN A 132 4.60 -16.15 -13.82
CA GLN A 132 5.89 -15.71 -14.38
C GLN A 132 6.59 -16.82 -15.19
N ASP A 133 6.55 -18.07 -14.73
CA ASP A 133 7.09 -19.21 -15.49
C ASP A 133 6.41 -19.41 -16.85
N ARG A 134 5.10 -19.13 -16.92
CA ARG A 134 4.34 -19.19 -18.19
C ARG A 134 4.65 -18.00 -19.09
N GLU A 135 4.81 -16.83 -18.49
CA GLU A 135 5.12 -15.59 -19.20
C GLU A 135 6.52 -15.62 -19.81
N ASP A 136 7.52 -16.08 -19.06
CA ASP A 136 8.91 -16.22 -19.52
C ASP A 136 9.04 -17.23 -20.67
N ALA A 137 8.07 -18.15 -20.82
CA ALA A 137 7.96 -19.06 -21.95
C ALA A 137 7.20 -18.46 -23.16
N GLY A 138 6.55 -17.31 -22.97
CA GLY A 138 5.75 -16.58 -23.94
C GLY A 138 6.48 -15.39 -24.57
N ALA A 139 5.70 -14.39 -25.00
CA ALA A 139 6.19 -13.18 -25.69
C ALA A 139 5.61 -11.88 -25.11
N ALA A 140 4.82 -11.96 -24.04
CA ALA A 140 4.38 -10.79 -23.31
C ALA A 140 5.44 -10.42 -22.25
N GLU A 141 5.45 -9.16 -21.82
CA GLU A 141 6.43 -8.60 -20.87
C GLU A 141 5.71 -8.19 -19.57
N ILE A 142 4.85 -9.07 -19.04
CA ILE A 142 4.16 -8.83 -17.77
C ILE A 142 5.04 -9.30 -16.61
N ASP A 143 5.27 -8.42 -15.64
CA ASP A 143 5.93 -8.79 -14.38
C ASP A 143 4.87 -9.23 -13.37
N PHE A 144 4.72 -10.53 -13.18
CA PHE A 144 3.77 -11.08 -12.20
C PHE A 144 4.33 -11.03 -10.77
N ILE A 145 5.64 -10.84 -10.60
CA ILE A 145 6.28 -10.78 -9.28
C ILE A 145 6.03 -9.43 -8.62
N ALA A 146 5.97 -8.35 -9.41
CA ALA A 146 5.55 -7.00 -9.00
C ALA A 146 4.20 -6.99 -8.27
N ASP A 147 3.32 -7.93 -8.58
CA ASP A 147 1.98 -8.03 -8.01
C ASP A 147 1.97 -8.59 -6.57
N ILE A 148 3.02 -9.32 -6.15
CA ILE A 148 3.05 -10.04 -4.86
C ILE A 148 2.92 -9.10 -3.66
N PRO A 149 3.72 -8.02 -3.52
CA PRO A 149 3.57 -7.08 -2.40
C PRO A 149 2.15 -6.50 -2.31
N LEU A 150 1.57 -6.12 -3.46
CA LEU A 150 0.27 -5.49 -3.55
C LEU A 150 -0.87 -6.44 -3.16
N GLN A 151 -0.84 -7.69 -3.64
CA GLN A 151 -1.85 -8.69 -3.30
C GLN A 151 -1.77 -9.14 -1.84
N VAL A 152 -0.57 -9.16 -1.25
CA VAL A 152 -0.42 -9.49 0.16
C VAL A 152 -1.01 -8.37 1.03
N ALA A 153 -0.72 -7.12 0.68
CA ALA A 153 -1.36 -5.95 1.30
C ALA A 153 -2.89 -5.98 1.17
N GLU A 154 -3.41 -6.32 -0.01
CA GLU A 154 -4.86 -6.50 -0.27
C GLU A 154 -5.46 -7.62 0.59
N CYS A 155 -4.79 -8.77 0.69
CA CYS A 155 -5.23 -9.87 1.55
C CYS A 155 -5.37 -9.45 3.02
N VAL A 156 -4.45 -8.61 3.52
CA VAL A 156 -4.44 -8.14 4.91
C VAL A 156 -5.49 -7.05 5.15
N THR A 157 -5.60 -6.09 4.24
CA THR A 157 -6.39 -4.86 4.43
C THR A 157 -7.77 -4.90 3.79
N GLY A 158 -7.93 -5.71 2.74
CA GLY A 158 -9.05 -5.65 1.81
C GLY A 158 -8.92 -4.50 0.79
N PHE A 159 -7.73 -3.91 0.63
CA PHE A 159 -7.50 -2.77 -0.27
C PHE A 159 -6.34 -2.98 -1.24
N ARG A 160 -6.60 -2.66 -2.50
CA ARG A 160 -5.57 -2.47 -3.54
C ARG A 160 -6.05 -1.33 -4.45
N HIS A 161 -5.12 -0.46 -4.83
CA HIS A 161 -5.44 0.78 -5.53
C HIS A 161 -6.10 0.57 -6.92
N ASP A 162 -5.82 -0.55 -7.59
CA ASP A 162 -6.27 -0.89 -8.93
C ASP A 162 -7.33 -2.03 -8.97
N SER A 163 -7.74 -2.59 -7.83
CA SER A 163 -8.75 -3.67 -7.74
C SER A 163 -10.01 -3.31 -6.96
N THR A 164 -9.99 -2.22 -6.19
CA THR A 164 -11.03 -1.90 -5.21
C THR A 164 -12.13 -1.00 -5.78
N GLU A 165 -13.38 -1.41 -5.59
CA GLU A 165 -14.57 -0.56 -5.71
C GLU A 165 -14.84 0.12 -4.34
N ALA A 166 -13.98 1.06 -3.94
CA ALA A 166 -14.22 1.88 -2.76
C ALA A 166 -14.75 3.25 -3.17
N GLU A 167 -15.54 3.85 -2.29
CA GLU A 167 -15.85 5.27 -2.36
C GLU A 167 -14.67 6.03 -1.76
N PHE A 168 -14.02 6.85 -2.58
CA PHE A 168 -12.89 7.68 -2.14
C PHE A 168 -13.40 9.06 -1.74
N MET A 169 -12.85 9.58 -0.64
CA MET A 169 -13.11 10.93 -0.18
C MET A 169 -11.88 11.80 -0.40
N GLU A 170 -12.09 13.03 -0.86
CA GLU A 170 -11.03 14.02 -0.96
C GLU A 170 -10.50 14.37 0.45
N LEU A 171 -9.18 14.41 0.56
CA LEU A 171 -8.47 14.94 1.72
C LEU A 171 -7.66 16.16 1.29
N VAL A 172 -7.72 17.22 2.10
CA VAL A 172 -6.96 18.46 1.88
C VAL A 172 -6.09 18.77 3.09
N PRO A 173 -5.02 19.56 2.94
CA PRO A 173 -4.28 20.07 4.09
C PRO A 173 -5.22 20.68 5.14
N ALA A 174 -5.10 20.24 6.38
CA ALA A 174 -5.84 20.80 7.48
C ALA A 174 -5.48 22.28 7.64
N PRO A 175 -6.45 23.16 7.95
CA PRO A 175 -6.14 24.56 8.20
C PRO A 175 -5.14 24.67 9.35
N ASP A 176 -4.13 25.53 9.19
CA ASP A 176 -3.19 25.84 10.26
C ASP A 176 -3.98 26.25 11.52
N GLU A 177 -3.71 25.59 12.65
CA GLU A 177 -4.25 26.05 13.94
C GLU A 177 -3.68 27.46 14.20
N ALA A 178 -4.54 28.47 14.03
CA ALA A 178 -4.21 29.89 14.24
C ALA A 178 -3.91 30.24 15.70
#